data_AF-A0A848EKA3-F1
#
_entry.id   AF-A0A848EKA3-F1
#
_cell.length_a   1.000
_cell.length_b   1.000
_cell.length_c   1.000
_cell.angle_alpha   90.00
_cell.angle_beta   90.00
_cell.angle_gamma   90.00
#
_symmetry.space_group_name_H-M   'P 1'
#
loop_
_entity.id
_entity.type
_entity.pdbx_description
1 polymer ?
#
loop_
_entity_poly.entity_id
_entity_poly.type
_entity_poly.pdbx_seq_one_letter_code
_entity_poly.pdbx_strand_id
1 'polypeptide(L)'
;MTKIPLAVLGLAALLAVPAKAAGVDCTRPADDWQRTICADPTLTALEAEVAATFAGMQGIPWRRGLRERHETAIAVLRRDAAQDPEAIRRGLQARLAALREENAWFSTHGLEEAPERRLRTTCLALPTLEDAAAQRRPCRVAEFRILGTVDGRRFAHALYEYTPDPTGELPHETAILVFSAGQPGEWTVEIAERLTHASCMRPVIARHGEETLLFLPCEETGTAGSQIPQLYRRAGPPSFRRWEDMDPRAWQSGLERHLPPAMDVFSEPRFDPERLTAAFRLIRHTDPPCCPTGGIAEARLALEGGRLVLRGVVIRPAR
;
A
#
# COMPACT_ATOMS: atom_id res chain seq x y z
N MET A 1 -50.50 -2.55 45.76
CA MET A 1 -49.84 -3.84 45.42
C MET A 1 -50.08 -4.10 43.95
N THR A 2 -49.16 -3.69 43.09
CA THR A 2 -49.34 -3.76 41.63
C THR A 2 -48.06 -4.35 41.05
N LYS A 3 -48.15 -5.58 40.55
CA LYS A 3 -47.03 -6.32 39.95
C LYS A 3 -46.93 -5.95 38.47
N ILE A 4 -45.77 -5.44 38.05
CA ILE A 4 -45.42 -5.20 36.64
C ILE A 4 -44.55 -6.38 36.18
N PRO A 5 -44.88 -7.07 35.07
CA PRO A 5 -44.07 -8.17 34.58
C PRO A 5 -42.87 -7.63 33.75
N LEU A 6 -41.68 -8.13 34.08
CA LEU A 6 -40.47 -7.96 33.26
C LEU A 6 -40.61 -8.81 31.99
N ALA A 7 -40.61 -8.18 30.83
CA ALA A 7 -40.42 -8.83 29.54
C ALA A 7 -38.91 -8.86 29.22
N VAL A 8 -38.36 -10.08 29.11
CA VAL A 8 -36.97 -10.33 28.69
C VAL A 8 -36.92 -10.25 27.17
N LEU A 9 -36.33 -9.18 26.65
CA LEU A 9 -35.98 -9.04 25.23
C LEU A 9 -34.68 -9.80 24.95
N GLY A 10 -34.79 -10.96 24.30
CA GLY A 10 -33.66 -11.72 23.80
C GLY A 10 -33.01 -11.01 22.61
N LEU A 11 -31.80 -10.49 22.79
CA LEU A 11 -30.95 -10.00 21.72
C LEU A 11 -30.39 -11.20 20.95
N ALA A 12 -30.89 -11.44 19.73
CA ALA A 12 -30.28 -12.37 18.81
C ALA A 12 -28.96 -11.77 18.27
N ALA A 13 -27.83 -12.36 18.68
CA ALA A 13 -26.53 -12.05 18.11
C ALA A 13 -26.47 -12.55 16.67
N LEU A 14 -26.64 -11.65 15.71
CA LEU A 14 -26.30 -11.88 14.30
C LEU A 14 -24.78 -12.07 14.22
N LEU A 15 -24.34 -13.33 14.18
CA LEU A 15 -22.98 -13.69 13.81
C LEU A 15 -22.75 -13.20 12.38
N ALA A 16 -22.01 -12.10 12.25
CA ALA A 16 -21.54 -11.61 10.96
C ALA A 16 -20.68 -12.70 10.34
N VAL A 17 -21.19 -13.34 9.28
CA VAL A 17 -20.40 -14.25 8.45
C VAL A 17 -19.23 -13.42 7.91
N PRO A 18 -17.96 -13.82 8.14
CA PRO A 18 -16.83 -13.08 7.63
C PRO A 18 -16.99 -12.98 6.11
N ALA A 19 -16.90 -11.76 5.58
CA ALA A 19 -16.88 -11.54 4.15
C ALA A 19 -15.83 -12.48 3.55
N LYS A 20 -16.25 -13.46 2.73
CA LYS A 20 -15.34 -14.38 2.06
C LYS A 20 -14.28 -13.53 1.35
N ALA A 21 -13.01 -13.76 1.69
CA ALA A 21 -11.91 -13.21 0.91
C ALA A 21 -12.15 -13.56 -0.56
N ALA A 22 -11.97 -12.58 -1.46
CA ALA A 22 -12.27 -12.73 -2.87
C ALA A 22 -11.25 -13.69 -3.52
N GLY A 23 -11.50 -14.99 -3.42
CA GLY A 23 -10.82 -16.02 -4.20
C GLY A 23 -11.33 -16.07 -5.64
N VAL A 24 -10.80 -17.01 -6.41
CA VAL A 24 -11.19 -17.24 -7.80
C VAL A 24 -12.69 -17.53 -7.93
N ASP A 25 -13.37 -16.80 -8.83
CA ASP A 25 -14.80 -16.96 -9.10
C ASP A 25 -15.05 -17.91 -10.29
N CYS A 26 -15.26 -19.20 -10.00
CA CYS A 26 -15.48 -20.23 -11.03
C CYS A 26 -16.79 -20.08 -11.81
N THR A 27 -17.61 -19.05 -11.56
CA THR A 27 -18.86 -18.78 -12.28
C THR A 27 -18.71 -17.78 -13.44
N ARG A 28 -17.53 -17.15 -13.60
CA ARG A 28 -17.25 -16.12 -14.62
C ARG A 28 -16.40 -16.65 -15.78
N PRO A 29 -16.39 -15.95 -16.93
CA PRO A 29 -15.43 -16.23 -18.00
C PRO A 29 -14.01 -16.24 -17.45
N ALA A 30 -13.33 -17.37 -17.65
CA ALA A 30 -12.08 -17.70 -17.01
C ALA A 30 -10.93 -17.62 -18.02
N ASP A 31 -9.78 -17.05 -17.62
CA ASP A 31 -8.50 -17.24 -18.31
C ASP A 31 -8.01 -18.70 -18.12
N ASP A 32 -6.90 -19.07 -18.79
CA ASP A 32 -6.34 -20.43 -18.68
C ASP A 32 -6.07 -20.84 -17.23
N TRP A 33 -5.47 -19.93 -16.45
CA TRP A 33 -5.19 -20.14 -15.03
C TRP A 33 -6.45 -20.45 -14.23
N GLN A 34 -7.48 -19.63 -14.39
CA GLN A 34 -8.74 -19.78 -13.68
C GLN A 34 -9.47 -21.06 -14.11
N ARG A 35 -9.43 -21.43 -15.39
CA ARG A 35 -9.98 -22.70 -15.87
C ARG A 35 -9.28 -23.88 -15.20
N THR A 36 -7.95 -23.86 -15.11
CA THR A 36 -7.17 -24.92 -14.47
C THR A 36 -7.49 -25.06 -12.98
N ILE A 37 -7.56 -23.94 -12.24
CA ILE A 37 -7.94 -23.95 -10.82
C ILE A 37 -9.37 -24.46 -10.63
N CYS A 38 -10.32 -23.98 -11.42
CA CYS A 38 -11.73 -24.34 -11.28
C CYS A 38 -12.05 -25.78 -11.70
N ALA A 39 -11.19 -26.40 -12.51
CA ALA A 39 -11.32 -27.81 -12.88
C ALA A 39 -10.87 -28.77 -11.75
N ASP A 40 -10.08 -28.29 -10.77
CA ASP A 40 -9.57 -29.09 -9.66
C ASP A 40 -10.05 -28.51 -8.30
N PRO A 41 -10.95 -29.20 -7.57
CA PRO A 41 -11.45 -28.71 -6.29
C PRO A 41 -10.34 -28.55 -5.23
N THR A 42 -9.23 -29.30 -5.35
CA THR A 42 -8.09 -29.15 -4.44
C THR A 42 -7.32 -27.85 -4.69
N LEU A 43 -7.16 -27.45 -5.96
CA LEU A 43 -6.55 -26.17 -6.31
C LEU A 43 -7.46 -25.01 -5.92
N THR A 44 -8.77 -25.14 -6.12
CA THR A 44 -9.74 -24.13 -5.68
C THR A 44 -9.69 -23.90 -4.17
N ALA A 45 -9.64 -24.97 -3.37
CA ALA A 45 -9.53 -24.86 -1.92
C ALA A 45 -8.21 -24.22 -1.48
N LEU A 46 -7.09 -24.59 -2.12
CA LEU A 46 -5.77 -24.04 -1.82
C LEU A 46 -5.66 -22.56 -2.18
N GLU A 47 -6.20 -22.14 -3.33
CA GLU A 47 -6.26 -20.73 -3.72
C GLU A 47 -7.08 -19.91 -2.72
N ALA A 48 -8.24 -20.43 -2.32
CA ALA A 48 -9.08 -19.79 -1.30
C ALA A 48 -8.36 -19.65 0.04
N GLU A 49 -7.54 -20.63 0.43
CA GLU A 49 -6.72 -20.56 1.64
C GLU A 49 -5.61 -19.50 1.55
N VAL A 50 -4.93 -19.40 0.40
CA VAL A 50 -3.96 -18.33 0.12
C VAL A 50 -4.64 -16.96 0.22
N ALA A 51 -5.79 -16.78 -0.44
CA ALA A 51 -6.55 -15.54 -0.43
C ALA A 51 -7.03 -15.16 0.99
N ALA A 52 -7.55 -16.13 1.75
CA ALA A 52 -7.98 -15.91 3.13
C ALA A 52 -6.81 -15.54 4.05
N THR A 53 -5.67 -16.22 3.92
CA THR A 53 -4.47 -15.93 4.71
C THR A 53 -3.96 -14.51 4.41
N PHE A 54 -3.84 -14.15 3.13
CA PHE A 54 -3.45 -12.80 2.73
C PHE A 54 -4.43 -11.73 3.23
N ALA A 55 -5.74 -11.98 3.12
CA ALA A 55 -6.77 -11.06 3.63
C ALA A 55 -6.66 -10.87 5.16
N GLY A 56 -6.40 -11.94 5.91
CA GLY A 56 -6.20 -11.87 7.37
C GLY A 56 -4.98 -11.02 7.77
N MET A 57 -3.99 -10.91 6.89
CA MET A 57 -2.78 -10.13 7.13
C MET A 57 -2.91 -8.64 6.75
N GLN A 58 -4.03 -8.20 6.17
CA GLN A 58 -4.21 -6.79 5.79
C GLN A 58 -4.15 -5.80 6.97
N GLY A 59 -4.23 -6.30 8.22
CA GLY A 59 -4.10 -5.49 9.43
C GLY A 59 -2.66 -5.11 9.80
N ILE A 60 -1.65 -5.81 9.28
CA ILE A 60 -0.25 -5.58 9.66
C ILE A 60 0.24 -4.21 9.15
N PRO A 61 1.26 -3.58 9.76
CA PRO A 61 1.75 -2.27 9.30
C PRO A 61 2.49 -2.28 7.95
N TRP A 62 2.98 -3.42 7.47
CA TRP A 62 3.69 -3.55 6.18
C TRP A 62 2.74 -3.96 5.04
N ARG A 63 1.73 -3.13 4.78
CA ARG A 63 0.60 -3.51 3.92
C ARG A 63 0.97 -3.54 2.45
N ARG A 64 1.68 -2.52 1.99
CA ARG A 64 2.02 -2.39 0.57
C ARG A 64 3.02 -3.45 0.16
N GLY A 65 4.13 -3.58 0.89
CA GLY A 65 5.12 -4.62 0.59
C GLY A 65 4.53 -6.03 0.61
N LEU A 66 3.64 -6.34 1.56
CA LEU A 66 2.91 -7.62 1.57
C LEU A 66 2.07 -7.81 0.29
N ARG A 67 1.31 -6.79 -0.11
CA ARG A 67 0.46 -6.83 -1.31
C ARG A 67 1.29 -6.97 -2.58
N GLU A 68 2.29 -6.12 -2.78
CA GLU A 68 3.13 -6.14 -4.00
C GLU A 68 3.81 -7.51 -4.17
N ARG A 69 4.30 -8.10 -3.08
CA ARG A 69 4.85 -9.47 -3.12
C ARG A 69 3.80 -10.52 -3.48
N HIS A 70 2.62 -10.43 -2.87
CA HIS A 70 1.54 -11.36 -3.15
C HIS A 70 1.11 -11.25 -4.63
N GLU A 71 0.83 -10.05 -5.12
CA GLU A 71 0.44 -9.79 -6.50
C GLU A 71 1.51 -10.24 -7.50
N THR A 72 2.79 -9.94 -7.23
CA THR A 72 3.92 -10.38 -8.07
C THR A 72 4.01 -11.90 -8.12
N ALA A 73 3.93 -12.57 -6.97
CA ALA A 73 3.97 -14.02 -6.90
C ALA A 73 2.82 -14.66 -7.69
N ILE A 74 1.58 -14.16 -7.52
CA ILE A 74 0.42 -14.65 -8.26
C ILE A 74 0.55 -14.36 -9.76
N ALA A 75 1.06 -13.19 -10.16
CA ALA A 75 1.27 -12.84 -11.56
C ALA A 75 2.32 -13.75 -12.23
N VAL A 76 3.42 -14.06 -11.55
CA VAL A 76 4.44 -15.01 -12.02
C VAL A 76 3.83 -16.40 -12.21
N LEU A 77 3.08 -16.90 -11.22
CA LEU A 77 2.41 -18.20 -11.33
C LEU A 77 1.40 -18.23 -12.48
N ARG A 78 0.60 -17.16 -12.63
CA ARG A 78 -0.35 -17.02 -13.74
C ARG A 78 0.32 -17.05 -15.10
N ARG A 79 1.50 -16.44 -15.25
CA ARG A 79 2.24 -16.40 -16.51
C ARG A 79 2.92 -17.73 -16.82
N ASP A 80 3.55 -18.34 -15.83
CA ASP A 80 4.49 -19.45 -16.06
C ASP A 80 3.85 -20.84 -15.89
N ALA A 81 2.70 -20.93 -15.20
CA ALA A 81 2.06 -22.20 -14.84
C ALA A 81 0.56 -22.28 -15.20
N ALA A 82 0.03 -21.37 -16.02
CA ALA A 82 -1.41 -21.23 -16.30
C ALA A 82 -2.18 -22.53 -16.59
N GLN A 83 -1.52 -23.50 -17.23
CA GLN A 83 -2.12 -24.75 -17.72
C GLN A 83 -1.53 -26.01 -17.06
N ASP A 84 -0.66 -25.88 -16.05
CA ASP A 84 -0.03 -27.02 -15.36
C ASP A 84 -0.54 -27.10 -13.91
N PRO A 85 -1.52 -27.98 -13.60
CA PRO A 85 -2.09 -28.13 -12.27
C PRO A 85 -1.05 -28.41 -11.18
N GLU A 86 0.01 -29.17 -11.48
CA GLU A 86 1.05 -29.51 -10.51
C GLU A 86 1.95 -28.30 -10.22
N ALA A 87 2.30 -27.52 -11.24
CA ALA A 87 3.04 -26.28 -11.05
C ALA A 87 2.21 -25.23 -10.29
N ILE A 88 0.91 -25.11 -10.58
CA ILE A 88 -0.03 -24.25 -9.81
C ILE A 88 -0.04 -24.68 -8.35
N ARG A 89 -0.20 -25.98 -8.08
CA ARG A 89 -0.25 -26.52 -6.71
C ARG A 89 1.01 -26.18 -5.92
N ARG A 90 2.19 -26.47 -6.48
CA ARG A 90 3.49 -26.15 -5.86
C ARG A 90 3.63 -24.65 -5.62
N GLY A 91 3.24 -23.82 -6.58
CA GLY A 91 3.29 -22.38 -6.49
C GLY A 91 2.41 -21.80 -5.38
N LEU A 92 1.15 -22.24 -5.32
CA LEU A 92 0.21 -21.81 -4.26
C LEU A 92 0.65 -22.31 -2.88
N GLN A 93 1.14 -23.54 -2.76
CA GLN A 93 1.71 -24.07 -1.50
C GLN A 93 2.91 -23.25 -1.05
N ALA A 94 3.84 -22.92 -1.96
CA ALA A 94 5.00 -22.09 -1.66
C ALA A 94 4.57 -20.68 -1.22
N ARG A 95 3.56 -20.08 -1.88
CA ARG A 95 3.05 -18.77 -1.45
C ARG A 95 2.34 -18.82 -0.10
N LEU A 96 1.57 -19.86 0.18
CA LEU A 96 0.92 -20.06 1.48
C LEU A 96 1.96 -20.20 2.61
N ALA A 97 3.01 -21.00 2.38
CA ALA A 97 4.12 -21.13 3.31
C ALA A 97 4.79 -19.77 3.57
N ALA A 98 5.11 -19.02 2.51
CA ALA A 98 5.71 -17.69 2.63
C ALA A 98 4.80 -16.70 3.40
N LEU A 99 3.49 -16.69 3.15
CA LEU A 99 2.54 -15.86 3.92
C LEU A 99 2.55 -16.23 5.42
N ARG A 100 2.60 -17.53 5.73
CA ARG A 100 2.65 -18.00 7.12
C ARG A 100 3.96 -17.61 7.81
N GLU A 101 5.09 -17.72 7.13
CA GLU A 101 6.39 -17.27 7.62
C GLU A 101 6.41 -15.75 7.84
N GLU A 102 5.91 -14.97 6.89
CA GLU A 102 5.74 -13.53 7.00
C GLU A 102 4.85 -13.18 8.22
N ASN A 103 3.69 -13.83 8.38
CA ASN A 103 2.80 -13.62 9.52
C ASN A 103 3.44 -14.01 10.87
N ALA A 104 4.17 -15.11 10.90
CA ALA A 104 4.91 -15.55 12.08
C ALA A 104 6.00 -14.53 12.45
N TRP A 105 6.71 -13.98 11.46
CA TRP A 105 7.70 -12.94 11.68
C TRP A 105 7.10 -11.73 12.38
N PHE A 106 5.94 -11.24 11.93
CA PHE A 106 5.24 -10.11 12.58
C PHE A 106 4.74 -10.45 13.98
N SER A 107 4.31 -11.70 14.19
CA SER A 107 3.86 -12.17 15.50
C SER A 107 5.01 -12.26 16.51
N THR A 108 6.20 -12.66 16.05
CA THR A 108 7.40 -12.82 16.90
C THR A 108 8.12 -11.50 17.13
N HIS A 109 8.35 -10.73 16.07
CA HIS A 109 9.17 -9.53 16.16
C HIS A 109 8.37 -8.34 16.62
N GLY A 110 7.06 -8.32 16.36
CA GLY A 110 6.14 -7.25 16.72
C GLY A 110 6.61 -5.90 16.22
N LEU A 111 5.78 -5.18 15.48
CA LEU A 111 5.97 -3.73 15.45
C LEU A 111 5.38 -3.17 16.76
N GLU A 112 6.07 -3.48 17.86
CA GLU A 112 5.64 -3.28 19.24
C GLU A 112 5.34 -1.82 19.54
N GLU A 113 4.53 -1.60 20.57
CA GLU A 113 4.54 -0.34 21.28
C GLU A 113 5.96 -0.03 21.73
N ALA A 114 6.45 1.14 21.37
CA ALA A 114 7.80 1.56 21.71
C ALA A 114 7.76 2.96 22.34
N PRO A 115 8.57 3.18 23.39
CA PRO A 115 8.68 4.50 23.99
C PRO A 115 9.31 5.47 22.98
N GLU A 116 8.83 6.72 22.96
CA GLU A 116 9.30 7.74 22.00
C GLU A 116 10.83 7.86 21.95
N ARG A 117 11.49 7.74 23.10
CA ARG A 117 12.95 7.79 23.20
C ARG A 117 13.63 6.70 22.36
N ARG A 118 13.10 5.47 22.34
CA ARG A 118 13.63 4.35 21.54
C ARG A 118 13.46 4.65 20.05
N LEU A 119 12.28 5.12 19.64
CA LEU A 119 11.97 5.42 18.23
C LEU A 119 12.83 6.52 17.63
N ARG A 120 13.37 7.42 18.47
CA ARG A 120 14.27 8.50 18.04
C ARG A 120 15.71 8.05 17.78
N THR A 121 16.14 6.92 18.35
CA THR A 121 17.56 6.53 18.37
C THR A 121 17.81 5.12 17.84
N THR A 122 16.77 4.30 17.73
CA THR A 122 16.92 2.87 17.45
C THR A 122 15.96 2.47 16.34
N CYS A 123 16.49 1.89 15.28
CA CYS A 123 15.65 1.30 14.26
C CYS A 123 14.91 0.09 14.81
N LEU A 124 13.62 0.01 14.51
CA LEU A 124 12.85 -1.21 14.69
C LEU A 124 13.26 -2.24 13.64
N ALA A 125 13.20 -3.52 14.00
CA ALA A 125 13.32 -4.58 13.01
C ALA A 125 12.16 -4.44 12.02
N LEU A 126 12.48 -4.39 10.74
CA LEU A 126 11.51 -4.39 9.65
C LEU A 126 11.78 -5.60 8.77
N PRO A 127 10.73 -6.22 8.18
CA PRO A 127 10.94 -7.25 7.19
C PRO A 127 11.69 -6.66 5.98
N THR A 128 12.46 -7.51 5.30
CA THR A 128 13.08 -7.18 4.02
C THR A 128 12.66 -8.17 2.94
N LEU A 129 12.75 -7.71 1.70
CA LEU A 129 12.60 -8.56 0.50
C LEU A 129 13.87 -9.35 0.21
N GLU A 130 15.00 -8.92 0.78
CA GLU A 130 16.31 -9.51 0.62
C GLU A 130 16.56 -10.63 1.64
N ASP A 131 17.76 -11.21 1.63
CA ASP A 131 18.10 -12.36 2.47
C ASP A 131 18.34 -12.01 3.96
N ALA A 132 18.76 -13.01 4.74
CA ALA A 132 19.09 -12.83 6.15
C ALA A 132 20.30 -11.90 6.40
N ALA A 133 21.14 -11.63 5.40
CA ALA A 133 22.21 -10.65 5.52
C ALA A 133 21.64 -9.24 5.49
N ALA A 134 20.70 -8.96 4.58
CA ALA A 134 20.01 -7.67 4.50
C ALA A 134 19.20 -7.31 5.76
N GLN A 135 18.69 -8.33 6.47
CA GLN A 135 18.00 -8.13 7.76
C GLN A 135 18.95 -7.61 8.86
N ARG A 136 20.25 -7.90 8.77
CA ARG A 136 21.27 -7.56 9.79
C ARG A 136 22.03 -6.28 9.48
N ARG A 137 21.64 -5.55 8.43
CA ARG A 137 22.32 -4.32 8.02
C ARG A 137 22.28 -3.25 9.12
N PRO A 138 23.37 -2.48 9.30
CA PRO A 138 23.36 -1.36 10.21
C PRO A 138 22.33 -0.33 9.74
N CYS A 139 21.44 0.01 10.65
CA CYS A 139 20.38 0.98 10.42
C CYS A 139 20.56 2.17 11.37
N ARG A 140 20.28 3.37 10.86
CA ARG A 140 20.19 4.60 11.67
C ARG A 140 18.83 5.25 11.53
N VAL A 141 18.36 5.88 12.61
CA VAL A 141 17.22 6.79 12.55
C VAL A 141 17.71 8.13 12.00
N ALA A 142 17.39 8.41 10.74
CA ALA A 142 17.78 9.65 10.08
C ALA A 142 16.89 10.83 10.52
N GLU A 143 15.59 10.58 10.72
CA GLU A 143 14.65 11.58 11.21
C GLU A 143 13.58 10.94 12.10
N PHE A 144 13.12 11.69 13.11
CA PHE A 144 11.87 11.42 13.82
C PHE A 144 11.13 12.74 14.07
N ARG A 145 9.88 12.87 13.60
CA ARG A 145 9.05 14.06 13.88
C ARG A 145 7.58 13.74 14.06
N ILE A 146 6.93 14.60 14.84
CA ILE A 146 5.47 14.64 14.96
C ILE A 146 4.86 15.13 13.64
N LEU A 147 3.91 14.38 13.12
CA LEU A 147 3.14 14.72 11.92
C LEU A 147 1.96 15.62 12.25
N GLY A 148 1.28 15.37 13.36
CA GLY A 148 0.10 16.11 13.79
C GLY A 148 -0.87 15.25 14.58
N THR A 149 -2.14 15.61 14.55
CA THR A 149 -3.23 14.87 15.22
C THR A 149 -4.30 14.48 14.20
N VAL A 150 -4.77 13.23 14.24
CA VAL A 150 -5.87 12.71 13.43
C VAL A 150 -6.78 11.89 14.35
N ASP A 151 -8.09 12.09 14.28
CA ASP A 151 -9.07 11.40 15.14
C ASP A 151 -8.74 11.51 16.65
N GLY A 152 -8.22 12.66 17.09
CA GLY A 152 -7.81 12.88 18.48
C GLY A 152 -6.51 12.15 18.90
N ARG A 153 -5.87 11.40 18.00
CA ARG A 153 -4.60 10.70 18.25
C ARG A 153 -3.44 11.45 17.61
N ARG A 154 -2.31 11.55 18.32
CA ARG A 154 -1.08 12.11 17.77
C ARG A 154 -0.43 11.10 16.83
N PHE A 155 0.14 11.59 15.74
CA PHE A 155 0.91 10.81 14.79
C PHE A 155 2.33 11.34 14.70
N ALA A 156 3.28 10.43 14.54
CA ALA A 156 4.68 10.71 14.30
C ALA A 156 5.17 9.87 13.13
N HIS A 157 6.33 10.23 12.59
CA HIS A 157 7.03 9.40 11.63
C HIS A 157 8.49 9.27 12.00
N ALA A 158 9.11 8.20 11.50
CA ALA A 158 10.54 8.03 11.47
C ALA A 158 11.00 7.68 10.06
N LEU A 159 12.16 8.23 9.68
CA LEU A 159 12.89 7.83 8.50
C LEU A 159 14.12 7.05 8.96
N TYR A 160 14.22 5.80 8.50
CA TYR A 160 15.37 4.93 8.71
C TYR A 160 16.19 4.87 7.43
N GLU A 161 17.51 4.84 7.60
CA GLU A 161 18.45 4.63 6.52
C GLU A 161 19.29 3.39 6.81
N TYR A 162 19.41 2.53 5.81
CA TYR A 162 20.27 1.36 5.86
C TYR A 162 21.52 1.65 5.03
N THR A 163 22.68 1.50 5.67
CA THR A 163 23.95 1.74 4.99
C THR A 163 24.16 0.65 3.95
N PRO A 164 24.59 0.97 2.71
CA PRO A 164 25.09 -0.04 1.77
C PRO A 164 26.08 -0.95 2.46
N ASP A 165 26.09 -2.23 2.12
CA ASP A 165 27.13 -3.10 2.62
C ASP A 165 28.50 -2.72 2.03
N PRO A 166 29.63 -3.08 2.66
CA PRO A 166 30.95 -2.64 2.22
C PRO A 166 31.32 -3.12 0.81
N THR A 167 30.69 -4.19 0.32
CA THR A 167 30.87 -4.72 -1.03
C THR A 167 30.11 -3.89 -2.07
N GLY A 168 29.12 -3.09 -1.65
CA GLY A 168 28.21 -2.37 -2.53
C GLY A 168 27.23 -3.27 -3.27
N GLU A 169 27.12 -4.53 -2.88
CA GLU A 169 26.19 -5.49 -3.47
C GLU A 169 24.75 -5.19 -3.07
N LEU A 170 24.55 -4.65 -1.86
CA LEU A 170 23.23 -4.28 -1.37
C LEU A 170 22.93 -2.81 -1.60
N PRO A 171 21.78 -2.49 -2.21
CA PRO A 171 21.42 -1.13 -2.55
C PRO A 171 21.20 -0.28 -1.30
N HIS A 172 21.26 1.05 -1.45
CA HIS A 172 20.76 1.93 -0.41
C HIS A 172 19.27 1.66 -0.20
N GLU A 173 18.87 1.49 1.05
CA GLU A 173 17.46 1.33 1.42
C GLU A 173 17.07 2.40 2.42
N THR A 174 15.85 2.88 2.28
CA THR A 174 15.18 3.70 3.27
C THR A 174 13.96 2.97 3.79
N ALA A 175 13.62 3.20 5.05
CA ALA A 175 12.30 2.84 5.54
C ALA A 175 11.60 4.01 6.16
N ILE A 176 10.30 4.10 5.91
CA ILE A 176 9.42 5.10 6.47
C ILE A 176 8.39 4.44 7.36
N LEU A 177 8.36 4.88 8.62
CA LEU A 177 7.40 4.39 9.60
C LEU A 177 6.49 5.52 10.00
N VAL A 178 5.20 5.21 10.17
CA VAL A 178 4.23 6.10 10.77
C VAL A 178 3.68 5.45 12.02
N PHE A 179 3.66 6.23 13.10
CA PHE A 179 3.25 5.78 14.42
C PHE A 179 2.02 6.56 14.87
N SER A 180 1.15 5.90 15.62
CA SER A 180 0.09 6.54 16.40
C SER A 180 0.45 6.50 17.88
N ALA A 181 0.16 7.58 18.61
CA ALA A 181 0.27 7.58 20.05
C ALA A 181 -0.78 6.63 20.65
N GLY A 182 -0.32 5.75 21.54
CA GLY A 182 -1.14 4.86 22.37
C GLY A 182 -1.30 5.46 23.76
N GLN A 183 -0.85 4.73 24.78
CA GLN A 183 -0.70 5.25 26.15
C GLN A 183 0.30 6.42 26.18
N PRO A 184 0.26 7.29 27.21
CA PRO A 184 1.23 8.38 27.34
C PRO A 184 2.68 7.89 27.26
N GLY A 185 3.40 8.29 26.21
CA GLY A 185 4.80 7.94 25.97
C GLY A 185 5.01 6.71 25.07
N GLU A 186 3.96 5.92 24.83
CA GLU A 186 4.00 4.73 23.97
C GLU A 186 3.44 5.02 22.57
N TRP A 187 4.10 4.45 21.58
CA TRP A 187 3.79 4.65 20.16
C TRP A 187 3.63 3.30 19.47
N THR A 188 2.53 3.11 18.76
CA THR A 188 2.25 1.91 17.97
C THR A 188 2.58 2.18 16.51
N VAL A 189 3.22 1.24 15.83
CA VAL A 189 3.47 1.35 14.38
C VAL A 189 2.18 1.08 13.62
N GLU A 190 1.79 2.03 12.77
CA GLU A 190 0.60 1.94 11.92
C GLU A 190 0.97 1.60 10.48
N ILE A 191 2.11 2.11 10.01
CA ILE A 191 2.66 1.87 8.68
C ILE A 191 4.16 1.67 8.81
N ALA A 192 4.71 0.70 8.10
CA ALA A 192 6.14 0.48 7.98
C ALA A 192 6.48 0.03 6.57
N GLU A 193 7.14 0.89 5.81
CA GLU A 193 7.47 0.63 4.41
C GLU A 193 8.97 0.74 4.21
N ARG A 194 9.59 -0.36 3.78
CA ARG A 194 11.02 -0.43 3.46
C ARG A 194 11.17 -0.49 1.94
N LEU A 195 11.95 0.43 1.39
CA LEU A 195 12.09 0.67 -0.04
C LEU A 195 13.56 0.60 -0.43
N THR A 196 13.84 -0.15 -1.50
CA THR A 196 15.15 -0.18 -2.16
C THR A 196 15.28 1.01 -3.09
N HIS A 197 16.48 1.56 -3.20
CA HIS A 197 16.78 2.69 -4.09
C HIS A 197 15.80 3.85 -3.93
N ALA A 198 15.42 4.22 -2.71
CA ALA A 198 14.45 5.28 -2.48
C ALA A 198 14.99 6.35 -1.54
N SER A 199 14.66 7.60 -1.82
CA SER A 199 14.78 8.73 -0.91
C SER A 199 13.39 9.21 -0.55
N CYS A 200 13.06 9.17 0.73
CA CYS A 200 11.75 9.59 1.22
C CYS A 200 11.82 10.96 1.88
N MET A 201 10.82 11.78 1.60
CA MET A 201 10.58 13.06 2.26
C MET A 201 9.58 12.88 3.42
N ARG A 202 9.39 13.96 4.17
CA ARG A 202 8.43 13.99 5.28
C ARG A 202 7.02 13.61 4.80
N PRO A 203 6.32 12.69 5.49
CA PRO A 203 4.92 12.40 5.24
C PRO A 203 4.01 13.62 5.38
N VAL A 204 2.96 13.66 4.58
CA VAL A 204 1.95 14.71 4.60
C VAL A 204 0.60 14.11 5.02
N ILE A 205 -0.04 14.72 6.02
CA ILE A 205 -1.42 14.42 6.39
C ILE A 205 -2.31 15.52 5.80
N ALA A 206 -3.17 15.15 4.85
CA ALA A 206 -4.10 16.07 4.19
C ALA A 206 -5.55 15.74 4.55
N ARG A 207 -6.40 16.76 4.70
CA ARG A 207 -7.83 16.59 5.00
C ARG A 207 -8.69 17.13 3.87
N HIS A 208 -9.69 16.35 3.48
CA HIS A 208 -10.62 16.64 2.39
C HIS A 208 -12.05 16.34 2.83
N GLY A 209 -12.70 17.34 3.45
CA GLY A 209 -13.97 17.12 4.14
C GLY A 209 -13.79 16.14 5.30
N GLU A 210 -14.55 15.04 5.29
CA GLU A 210 -14.49 13.96 6.28
C GLU A 210 -13.36 12.95 6.04
N GLU A 211 -12.72 13.03 4.87
CA GLU A 211 -11.63 12.13 4.49
C GLU A 211 -10.29 12.69 5.00
N THR A 212 -9.45 11.80 5.51
CA THR A 212 -8.07 12.11 5.86
C THR A 212 -7.13 11.19 5.08
N LEU A 213 -6.15 11.79 4.42
CA LEU A 213 -5.13 11.11 3.65
C LEU A 213 -3.78 11.22 4.35
N LEU A 214 -2.97 10.19 4.20
CA LEU A 214 -1.55 10.17 4.53
C LEU A 214 -0.77 9.84 3.28
N PHE A 215 0.05 10.78 2.84
CA PHE A 215 0.91 10.64 1.68
C PHE A 215 2.36 10.47 2.12
N LEU A 216 3.01 9.42 1.61
CA LEU A 216 4.43 9.15 1.81
C LEU A 216 5.16 9.49 0.50
N PRO A 217 5.71 10.72 0.38
CA PRO A 217 6.48 11.09 -0.78
C PRO A 217 7.84 10.40 -0.76
N CYS A 218 8.05 9.44 -1.65
CA CYS A 218 9.35 8.85 -1.91
C CYS A 218 9.69 8.99 -3.38
N GLU A 219 10.98 9.09 -3.69
CA GLU A 219 11.51 9.14 -5.05
C GLU A 219 12.56 8.05 -5.20
N GLU A 220 12.60 7.43 -6.36
CA GLU A 220 13.64 6.46 -6.68
C GLU A 220 14.98 7.18 -6.89
N THR A 221 16.00 6.75 -6.16
CA THR A 221 17.36 7.27 -6.24
C THR A 221 17.97 6.83 -7.56
N GLY A 222 18.56 7.78 -8.30
CA GLY A 222 19.23 7.51 -9.57
C GLY A 222 18.35 7.62 -10.82
N THR A 223 17.03 7.84 -10.69
CA THR A 223 16.10 7.88 -11.84
C THR A 223 15.52 9.27 -12.14
N ALA A 224 16.32 10.33 -11.97
CA ALA A 224 15.87 11.72 -12.17
C ALA A 224 14.60 12.11 -11.37
N GLY A 225 14.31 11.38 -10.28
CA GLY A 225 13.20 11.67 -9.36
C GLY A 225 11.87 11.02 -9.75
N SER A 226 11.88 9.82 -10.33
CA SER A 226 10.65 9.01 -10.47
C SER A 226 10.01 8.83 -9.10
N GLN A 227 8.72 9.13 -8.97
CA GLN A 227 8.04 9.06 -7.70
C GLN A 227 7.67 7.60 -7.38
N ILE A 228 7.82 7.22 -6.12
CA ILE A 228 7.25 6.02 -5.53
C ILE A 228 6.14 6.49 -4.57
N PRO A 229 5.06 7.10 -5.09
CA PRO A 229 4.03 7.64 -4.22
C PRO A 229 3.39 6.50 -3.44
N GLN A 230 3.20 6.70 -2.14
CA GLN A 230 2.34 5.84 -1.34
C GLN A 230 1.25 6.68 -0.71
N LEU A 231 0.01 6.23 -0.82
CA LEU A 231 -1.15 6.96 -0.36
C LEU A 231 -2.00 6.04 0.50
N TYR A 232 -2.40 6.56 1.65
CA TYR A 232 -3.28 5.86 2.57
C TYR A 232 -4.45 6.77 2.91
N ARG A 233 -5.63 6.17 3.08
CA ARG A 233 -6.84 6.83 3.58
C ARG A 233 -7.18 6.34 4.95
N ARG A 234 -7.62 7.26 5.80
CA ARG A 234 -8.13 6.97 7.13
C ARG A 234 -9.58 6.49 7.02
N ALA A 235 -9.80 5.19 7.13
CA ALA A 235 -11.10 4.56 6.88
C ALA A 235 -11.52 3.61 8.01
N GLY A 236 -12.81 3.26 8.04
CA GLY A 236 -13.43 2.45 9.09
C GLY A 236 -14.42 3.24 9.95
N PRO A 237 -15.09 2.59 10.90
CA PRO A 237 -16.02 3.27 11.82
C PRO A 237 -15.27 4.31 12.66
N PRO A 238 -15.93 5.40 13.12
CA PRO A 238 -15.28 6.45 13.91
C PRO A 238 -14.54 5.94 15.16
N SER A 239 -15.03 4.86 15.79
CA SER A 239 -14.40 4.23 16.94
C SER A 239 -13.15 3.43 16.62
N PHE A 240 -12.96 3.03 15.36
CA PHE A 240 -11.85 2.19 14.92
C PHE A 240 -11.50 2.49 13.46
N ARG A 241 -10.98 3.70 13.21
CA ARG A 241 -10.37 4.01 11.92
C ARG A 241 -8.98 3.38 11.83
N ARG A 242 -8.56 3.02 10.62
CA ARG A 242 -7.23 2.51 10.27
C ARG A 242 -6.73 3.19 9.00
N TRP A 243 -5.43 3.18 8.78
CA TRP A 243 -4.90 3.55 7.47
C TRP A 243 -5.13 2.39 6.49
N GLU A 244 -5.82 2.68 5.39
CA GLU A 244 -6.03 1.75 4.29
C GLU A 244 -5.23 2.24 3.10
N ASP A 245 -4.41 1.37 2.53
CA ASP A 245 -3.65 1.71 1.35
C ASP A 245 -4.58 2.00 0.17
N MET A 246 -4.19 3.00 -0.61
CA MET A 246 -4.85 3.42 -1.83
C MET A 246 -3.84 3.46 -2.96
N ASP A 247 -4.25 3.00 -4.14
CA ASP A 247 -3.48 3.18 -5.35
C ASP A 247 -3.44 4.68 -5.74
N PRO A 248 -2.25 5.34 -5.65
CA PRO A 248 -2.11 6.76 -6.00
C PRO A 248 -2.16 7.01 -7.52
N ARG A 249 -2.13 5.96 -8.34
CA ARG A 249 -2.10 6.02 -9.81
C ARG A 249 -3.41 5.59 -10.46
N ALA A 250 -4.40 5.14 -9.69
CA ALA A 250 -5.67 4.61 -10.22
C ALA A 250 -6.37 5.54 -11.24
N TRP A 251 -6.26 6.85 -11.05
CA TRP A 251 -6.87 7.89 -11.89
C TRP A 251 -6.22 8.03 -13.27
N GLN A 252 -4.98 7.55 -13.46
CA GLN A 252 -4.22 7.72 -14.71
C GLN A 252 -4.86 7.01 -15.89
N SER A 253 -5.55 5.89 -15.66
CA SER A 253 -6.33 5.18 -16.71
C SER A 253 -7.45 6.04 -17.33
N GLY A 254 -7.84 7.13 -16.67
CA GLY A 254 -8.80 8.09 -17.19
C GLY A 254 -8.18 9.18 -18.07
N LEU A 255 -6.86 9.42 -17.97
CA LEU A 255 -6.20 10.59 -18.54
C LEU A 255 -6.36 10.70 -20.05
N GLU A 256 -6.19 9.60 -20.78
CA GLU A 256 -6.23 9.59 -22.25
C GLU A 256 -7.51 10.23 -22.81
N ARG A 257 -8.65 10.04 -22.13
CA ARG A 257 -9.94 10.62 -22.55
C ARG A 257 -10.05 12.13 -22.35
N HIS A 258 -9.15 12.72 -21.59
CA HIS A 258 -9.13 14.15 -21.28
C HIS A 258 -7.98 14.91 -21.96
N LEU A 259 -7.06 14.20 -22.61
CA LEU A 259 -5.97 14.84 -23.36
C LEU A 259 -6.44 15.23 -24.77
N PRO A 260 -5.91 16.33 -25.34
CA PRO A 260 -6.11 16.67 -26.73
C PRO A 260 -5.61 15.53 -27.63
N PRO A 261 -6.21 15.35 -28.81
CA PRO A 261 -5.68 14.41 -29.80
C PRO A 261 -4.20 14.71 -30.10
N ALA A 262 -3.42 13.65 -30.31
CA ALA A 262 -1.98 13.72 -30.59
C ALA A 262 -1.08 14.26 -29.45
N MET A 263 -1.55 14.17 -28.20
CA MET A 263 -0.75 14.47 -27.02
C MET A 263 -0.76 13.31 -26.03
N ASP A 264 0.40 13.09 -25.41
CA ASP A 264 0.62 12.11 -24.36
C ASP A 264 1.22 12.75 -23.10
N VAL A 265 1.21 12.00 -22.01
CA VAL A 265 1.94 12.34 -20.78
C VAL A 265 3.42 12.07 -20.98
N PHE A 266 4.24 13.09 -20.82
CA PHE A 266 5.70 12.98 -20.99
C PHE A 266 6.41 12.43 -19.75
N SER A 267 6.00 12.89 -18.57
CA SER A 267 6.68 12.64 -17.30
C SER A 267 5.71 12.10 -16.27
N GLU A 268 6.23 11.36 -15.29
CA GLU A 268 5.41 10.91 -14.17
C GLU A 268 4.68 12.09 -13.50
N PRO A 269 3.36 11.99 -13.30
CA PRO A 269 2.60 13.04 -12.60
C PRO A 269 3.05 13.22 -11.16
N ARG A 270 3.30 14.48 -10.78
CA ARG A 270 3.60 14.86 -9.39
C ARG A 270 2.31 15.11 -8.63
N PHE A 271 1.99 14.22 -7.69
CA PHE A 271 0.78 14.31 -6.89
C PHE A 271 0.92 15.30 -5.72
N ASP A 272 -0.09 16.17 -5.57
CA ASP A 272 -0.27 17.08 -4.45
C ASP A 272 -1.47 16.58 -3.62
N PRO A 273 -1.23 15.96 -2.45
CA PRO A 273 -2.28 15.42 -1.61
C PRO A 273 -3.11 16.50 -0.92
N GLU A 274 -2.60 17.72 -0.75
CA GLU A 274 -3.32 18.81 -0.07
C GLU A 274 -4.36 19.44 -0.98
N ARG A 275 -4.12 19.43 -2.30
CA ARG A 275 -5.02 20.00 -3.29
C ARG A 275 -5.80 18.95 -4.09
N LEU A 276 -5.48 17.66 -3.91
CA LEU A 276 -5.95 16.57 -4.77
C LEU A 276 -5.72 16.90 -6.25
N THR A 277 -4.51 17.31 -6.58
CA THR A 277 -4.11 17.59 -7.96
C THR A 277 -2.88 16.78 -8.34
N ALA A 278 -2.67 16.57 -9.63
CA ALA A 278 -1.41 16.03 -10.13
C ALA A 278 -0.93 16.82 -11.35
N ALA A 279 0.32 17.29 -11.31
CA ALA A 279 0.91 18.08 -12.38
C ALA A 279 1.85 17.23 -13.23
N PHE A 280 1.79 17.37 -14.56
CA PHE A 280 2.63 16.62 -15.50
C PHE A 280 2.91 17.43 -16.76
N ARG A 281 3.99 17.06 -17.47
CA ARG A 281 4.33 17.64 -18.77
C ARG A 281 3.62 16.86 -19.88
N LEU A 282 3.26 17.57 -20.95
CA LEU A 282 2.69 16.97 -22.15
C LEU A 282 3.71 16.92 -23.28
N ILE A 283 3.72 15.81 -24.02
CA ILE A 283 4.49 15.63 -25.25
C ILE A 283 3.52 15.50 -26.43
N ARG A 284 3.84 16.11 -27.56
CA ARG A 284 3.11 15.90 -28.82
C ARG A 284 3.68 14.66 -29.51
N HIS A 285 2.87 13.95 -30.28
CA HIS A 285 3.37 12.78 -31.04
C HIS A 285 4.48 13.14 -32.05
N THR A 286 4.58 14.41 -32.44
CA THR A 286 5.62 14.94 -33.34
C THR A 286 6.88 15.38 -32.60
N ASP A 287 6.85 15.46 -31.27
CA ASP A 287 8.01 15.88 -30.49
C ASP A 287 9.07 14.76 -30.46
N PRO A 288 10.36 15.09 -30.47
CA PRO A 288 11.40 14.14 -30.13
C PRO A 288 11.25 13.67 -28.66
N PRO A 289 11.60 12.41 -28.32
CA PRO A 289 11.46 11.86 -26.96
C PRO A 289 12.20 12.63 -25.85
N CYS A 290 13.16 13.50 -26.18
CA CYS A 290 13.88 14.32 -25.19
C CYS A 290 13.15 15.61 -24.81
N CYS A 291 12.20 16.04 -25.63
CA CYS A 291 12.00 17.47 -25.86
C CYS A 291 10.51 17.82 -25.98
N PRO A 292 9.73 17.68 -24.89
CA PRO A 292 8.28 17.87 -24.92
C PRO A 292 7.91 19.34 -25.10
N THR A 293 7.04 19.63 -26.07
CA THR A 293 6.53 20.96 -26.41
C THR A 293 5.00 21.08 -26.23
N GLY A 294 4.36 20.05 -25.67
CA GLY A 294 2.91 20.01 -25.43
C GLY A 294 2.43 20.93 -24.30
N GLY A 295 3.34 21.45 -23.46
CA GLY A 295 3.01 22.31 -22.32
C GLY A 295 2.92 21.55 -20.99
N ILE A 296 2.12 22.08 -20.06
CA ILE A 296 1.92 21.53 -18.71
C ILE A 296 0.43 21.29 -18.50
N ALA A 297 0.08 20.16 -17.91
CA ALA A 297 -1.26 19.82 -17.50
C ALA A 297 -1.35 19.62 -15.99
N GLU A 298 -2.52 19.94 -15.44
CA GLU A 298 -2.89 19.71 -14.05
C GLU A 298 -4.18 18.89 -14.01
N ALA A 299 -4.09 17.65 -13.57
CA ALA A 299 -5.25 16.82 -13.27
C ALA A 299 -5.86 17.26 -11.93
N ARG A 300 -7.17 17.46 -11.92
CA ARG A 300 -7.97 17.64 -10.71
C ARG A 300 -8.57 16.30 -10.32
N LEU A 301 -8.37 15.91 -9.07
CA LEU A 301 -8.73 14.60 -8.55
C LEU A 301 -9.82 14.73 -7.48
N ALA A 302 -10.50 13.62 -7.21
CA ALA A 302 -11.41 13.48 -6.08
C ALA A 302 -11.29 12.09 -5.47
N LEU A 303 -11.83 11.95 -4.26
CA LEU A 303 -12.00 10.66 -3.60
C LEU A 303 -13.42 10.13 -3.86
N GLU A 304 -13.53 8.97 -4.50
CA GLU A 304 -14.79 8.27 -4.70
C GLU A 304 -14.63 6.78 -4.40
N GLY A 305 -15.50 6.22 -3.55
CA GLY A 305 -15.46 4.80 -3.23
C GLY A 305 -14.11 4.34 -2.68
N GLY A 306 -13.37 5.22 -2.01
CA GLY A 306 -12.03 4.93 -1.48
C GLY A 306 -10.92 4.91 -2.54
N ARG A 307 -11.14 5.49 -3.72
CA ARG A 307 -10.17 5.57 -4.82
C ARG A 307 -9.98 7.01 -5.27
N LEU A 308 -8.80 7.31 -5.82
CA LEU A 308 -8.60 8.55 -6.57
C LEU A 308 -9.26 8.44 -7.94
N VAL A 309 -10.08 9.41 -8.28
CA VAL A 309 -10.72 9.53 -9.59
C VAL A 309 -10.35 10.86 -10.25
N LEU A 310 -10.24 10.83 -11.57
CA LEU A 310 -10.01 12.03 -12.38
C LEU A 310 -11.32 12.81 -12.56
N ARG A 311 -11.32 14.09 -12.17
CA ARG A 311 -12.46 15.02 -12.38
C ARG A 311 -12.32 15.88 -13.62
N GLY A 312 -11.09 16.19 -13.99
CA GLY A 312 -10.80 16.98 -15.18
C GLY A 312 -9.33 17.31 -15.27
N VAL A 313 -8.94 17.84 -16.42
CA VAL A 313 -7.55 18.25 -16.71
C VAL A 313 -7.56 19.69 -17.19
N VAL A 314 -6.70 20.52 -16.62
CA VAL A 314 -6.46 21.89 -17.08
C VAL A 314 -5.12 21.93 -17.78
N ILE A 315 -5.12 22.36 -19.04
CA ILE A 315 -3.92 22.39 -19.89
C ILE A 315 -3.46 23.82 -20.08
N ARG A 316 -2.17 24.05 -19.85
CA ARG A 316 -1.47 25.30 -20.13
C ARG A 316 -0.49 25.04 -21.27
N PRO A 317 -0.73 25.58 -22.47
CA PRO A 317 0.17 25.41 -23.61
C PRO A 317 1.58 25.87 -23.29
N ALA A 318 2.58 25.28 -23.95
CA ALA A 318 3.93 25.82 -23.94
C ALA A 318 3.90 27.26 -24.49
N ARG A 319 4.60 28.17 -23.82
CA ARG A 319 4.80 29.54 -24.30
C ARG A 319 5.88 29.57 -25.37
#